data_AF-A0A382GUJ2-F1
#
_entry.id   AF-A0A382GUJ2-F1
#
_cell.length_a   1.000
_cell.length_b   1.000
_cell.length_c   1.000
_cell.angle_alpha   90.00
_cell.angle_beta   90.00
_cell.angle_gamma   90.00
#
_symmetry.space_group_name_H-M   'P 1'
#
loop_
_entity.id
_entity.type
_entity.pdbx_description
1 polymer ?
#
loop_
_entity_poly.entity_id
_entity_poly.type
_entity_poly.pdbx_seq_one_letter_code
_entity_poly.pdbx_strand_id
1 'polypeptide(L)'
;MLELPKTVNIKNGTGEINKDIPMWKYWFLQEGVMKVGMDFLKTDSGDMPPLIHVDSNEPLYSDVDGSLITDKMWGIYYKPDIVDSLGVQGGTAPYKVEKPLDQVNVDPYGIASKEYQTDEKFANMWASALAHCQKRFEGKSNLY
;
A
#
# COMPACT_ATOMS: atom_id res chain seq x y z
N MET A 1 -19.49 -12.19 -6.89
CA MET A 1 -18.35 -11.56 -7.59
C MET A 1 -18.81 -11.11 -8.97
N LEU A 2 -19.21 -9.83 -9.10
CA LEU A 2 -19.68 -9.04 -10.26
C LEU A 2 -20.62 -9.64 -11.32
N GLU A 3 -20.75 -10.96 -11.48
CA GLU A 3 -21.55 -11.65 -12.52
C GLU A 3 -21.17 -11.22 -13.95
N LEU A 4 -19.93 -10.77 -14.14
CA LEU A 4 -19.39 -10.32 -15.42
C LEU A 4 -18.53 -11.41 -16.08
N PRO A 5 -18.28 -11.32 -17.41
CA PRO A 5 -17.47 -12.28 -18.13
C PRO A 5 -16.08 -12.47 -17.49
N LYS A 6 -15.58 -13.71 -17.48
CA LYS A 6 -14.24 -14.04 -16.96
C LYS A 6 -13.13 -13.60 -17.93
N THR A 7 -13.43 -13.59 -19.23
CA THR A 7 -12.49 -13.27 -20.29
C THR A 7 -13.06 -12.25 -21.27
N VAL A 8 -12.15 -11.59 -21.99
CA VAL A 8 -12.46 -10.61 -23.04
C VAL A 8 -11.51 -10.79 -24.22
N ASN A 9 -11.99 -10.49 -25.42
CA ASN A 9 -11.17 -10.46 -26.63
C ASN A 9 -10.67 -9.02 -26.86
N ILE A 10 -9.37 -8.83 -27.02
CA ILE A 10 -8.74 -7.51 -27.18
C ILE A 10 -8.08 -7.43 -28.56
N LYS A 11 -8.51 -6.46 -29.37
CA LYS A 11 -7.83 -6.10 -30.61
C LYS A 11 -6.62 -5.23 -30.30
N ASN A 12 -5.43 -5.64 -30.70
CA ASN A 12 -4.19 -4.89 -30.46
C ASN A 12 -3.96 -3.80 -31.54
N GLY A 13 -2.87 -3.04 -31.42
CA GLY A 13 -2.51 -1.98 -32.36
C GLY A 13 -2.19 -2.45 -33.78
N THR A 14 -1.92 -3.75 -34.00
CA THR A 14 -1.70 -4.33 -35.34
C THR A 14 -2.99 -4.87 -35.96
N GLY A 15 -4.09 -4.85 -35.20
CA GLY A 15 -5.39 -5.34 -35.63
C GLY A 15 -5.66 -6.83 -35.39
N GLU A 16 -4.69 -7.54 -34.82
CA GLU A 16 -4.85 -8.92 -34.35
C GLU A 16 -5.76 -8.97 -33.11
N ILE A 17 -6.60 -10.02 -33.02
CA ILE A 17 -7.51 -10.23 -31.90
C ILE A 17 -6.88 -11.25 -30.95
N ASN A 18 -6.41 -10.77 -29.80
CA ASN A 18 -6.03 -11.60 -28.68
C ASN A 18 -7.29 -12.10 -27.98
N LYS A 19 -7.50 -13.42 -27.97
CA LYS A 19 -8.70 -14.03 -27.40
C LYS A 19 -8.49 -14.44 -25.95
N ASP A 20 -9.60 -14.57 -25.22
CA ASP A 20 -9.67 -15.18 -23.90
C ASP A 20 -8.74 -14.55 -22.84
N ILE A 21 -8.52 -13.24 -22.93
CA ILE A 21 -7.71 -12.50 -21.96
C ILE A 21 -8.48 -12.41 -20.64
N PRO A 22 -7.87 -12.74 -19.48
CA PRO A 22 -8.52 -12.55 -18.19
C PRO A 22 -9.00 -11.11 -18.02
N MET A 23 -10.31 -10.95 -17.86
CA MET A 23 -10.95 -9.62 -17.82
C MET A 23 -10.63 -8.88 -16.52
N TRP A 24 -10.47 -9.62 -15.42
CA TRP A 24 -10.31 -9.08 -14.08
C TRP A 24 -9.00 -9.56 -13.47
N LYS A 25 -8.29 -8.63 -12.83
CA LYS A 25 -7.13 -8.90 -12.00
C LYS A 25 -7.40 -8.34 -10.62
N TYR A 26 -7.05 -9.09 -9.59
CA TYR A 26 -7.16 -8.62 -8.22
C TYR A 26 -5.77 -8.32 -7.67
N TRP A 27 -5.58 -7.08 -7.22
CA TRP A 27 -4.36 -6.66 -6.53
C TRP A 27 -4.74 -6.27 -5.10
N PHE A 28 -4.04 -6.85 -4.14
CA PHE A 28 -4.29 -6.64 -2.73
C PHE A 28 -3.55 -5.39 -2.25
N LEU A 29 -4.31 -4.33 -1.96
CA LEU A 29 -3.77 -3.12 -1.37
C LEU A 29 -3.45 -3.36 0.11
N GLN A 30 -2.24 -3.00 0.52
CA GLN A 30 -1.83 -3.02 1.91
C GLN A 30 -1.79 -1.59 2.44
N GLU A 31 -2.50 -1.36 3.54
CA GLU A 31 -2.60 -0.08 4.23
C GLU A 31 -2.41 -0.28 5.73
N GLY A 32 -1.95 0.77 6.40
CA GLY A 32 -1.88 0.83 7.84
C GLY A 32 -2.01 2.25 8.36
N VAL A 33 -2.01 2.36 9.69
CA VAL A 33 -2.16 3.62 10.40
C VAL A 33 -1.08 3.73 11.45
N MET A 34 -0.29 4.80 11.38
CA MET A 34 0.70 5.17 12.37
C MET A 34 0.06 6.12 13.40
N LYS A 35 -0.02 5.69 14.66
CA LYS A 35 -0.72 6.37 15.75
C LYS A 35 0.09 7.49 16.41
N VAL A 36 0.62 8.39 15.59
CA VAL A 36 1.46 9.52 16.02
C VAL A 36 0.68 10.72 16.53
N GLY A 37 -0.66 10.68 16.46
CA GLY A 37 -1.56 11.77 16.86
C GLY A 37 -1.85 12.76 15.73
N MET A 38 -3.02 13.40 15.79
CA MET A 38 -3.56 14.25 14.72
C MET A 38 -2.66 15.43 14.32
N ASP A 39 -1.93 16.01 15.26
CA ASP A 39 -1.13 17.21 15.03
C ASP A 39 0.30 16.92 14.56
N PHE A 40 0.67 15.65 14.44
CA PHE A 40 2.03 15.24 14.15
C PHE A 40 2.47 15.56 12.72
N LEU A 41 1.60 15.28 11.75
CA LEU A 41 1.85 15.52 10.34
C LEU A 41 1.14 16.81 9.93
N LYS A 42 1.75 17.94 10.28
CA LYS A 42 1.34 19.30 9.90
C LYS A 42 2.49 20.06 9.25
N THR A 43 2.14 21.07 8.46
CA THR A 43 3.08 22.08 7.98
C THR A 43 3.61 22.92 9.15
N ASP A 44 4.68 23.70 8.92
CA ASP A 44 5.22 24.61 9.95
C ASP A 44 4.22 25.69 10.38
N SER A 45 3.24 26.03 9.52
CA SER A 45 2.12 26.92 9.83
C SER A 45 0.97 26.23 10.60
N GLY A 46 1.04 24.92 10.80
CA GLY A 46 0.00 24.12 11.47
C GLY A 46 -1.13 23.64 10.55
N ASP A 47 -0.99 23.82 9.24
CA ASP A 47 -1.98 23.39 8.26
C ASP A 47 -1.90 21.89 7.99
N MET A 48 -3.02 21.33 7.51
CA MET A 48 -3.07 19.94 7.09
C MET A 48 -2.28 19.75 5.79
N PRO A 49 -1.34 18.79 5.74
CA PRO A 49 -0.55 18.51 4.55
C PRO A 49 -1.40 17.80 3.50
N PRO A 50 -0.97 17.84 2.22
CA PRO A 50 -1.61 17.05 1.18
C PRO A 50 -1.38 15.55 1.40
N LEU A 51 -2.10 14.73 0.62
CA LEU A 51 -1.71 13.35 0.36
C LEU A 51 -0.35 13.34 -0.37
N ILE A 52 0.61 12.58 0.15
CA ILE A 52 1.95 12.48 -0.42
C ILE A 52 2.12 11.10 -1.04
N HIS A 53 2.69 11.06 -2.25
CA HIS A 53 3.20 9.85 -2.89
C HIS A 53 4.70 10.01 -3.10
N VAL A 54 5.45 8.95 -2.79
CA VAL A 54 6.89 8.89 -3.03
C VAL A 54 7.19 7.56 -3.71
N ASP A 55 7.91 7.64 -4.82
CA ASP A 55 8.55 6.50 -5.47
C ASP A 55 10.06 6.71 -5.41
N SER A 56 10.81 5.66 -5.09
CA SER A 56 12.25 5.72 -4.92
C SER A 56 12.94 4.50 -5.50
N ASN A 57 14.13 4.71 -6.06
CA ASN A 57 15.07 3.66 -6.46
C ASN A 57 16.22 3.51 -5.46
N GLU A 58 16.24 4.29 -4.38
CA GLU A 58 17.26 4.17 -3.33
C GLU A 58 17.00 2.93 -2.47
N PRO A 59 18.05 2.26 -1.94
CA PRO A 59 17.87 1.17 -1.01
C PRO A 59 17.07 1.62 0.22
N LEU A 60 16.07 0.82 0.60
CA LEU A 60 15.31 1.02 1.82
C LEU A 60 15.92 0.17 2.94
N TYR A 61 16.34 0.84 4.01
CA TYR A 61 16.80 0.20 5.23
C TYR A 61 15.75 0.30 6.32
N SER A 62 15.70 -0.72 7.17
CA SER A 62 14.87 -0.80 8.36
C SER A 62 15.26 0.29 9.36
N ASP A 63 14.30 1.12 9.76
CA ASP A 63 14.46 2.12 10.81
C ASP A 63 14.60 1.46 12.21
N VAL A 64 14.23 0.19 12.33
CA VAL A 64 14.32 -0.56 13.60
C VAL A 64 15.74 -1.01 13.89
N ASP A 65 16.45 -1.54 12.89
CA ASP A 65 17.73 -2.25 13.09
C ASP A 65 18.78 -1.99 12.00
N GLY A 66 18.48 -1.15 11.01
CA GLY A 66 19.37 -0.82 9.89
C GLY A 66 19.52 -1.92 8.84
N SER A 67 18.78 -3.03 8.94
CA SER A 67 18.83 -4.09 7.93
C SER A 67 18.29 -3.64 6.58
N LEU A 68 18.80 -4.20 5.48
CA LEU A 68 18.28 -3.92 4.14
C LEU A 68 16.90 -4.58 3.96
N ILE A 69 15.88 -3.77 3.68
CA ILE A 69 14.53 -4.24 3.35
C ILE A 69 14.44 -4.55 1.86
N THR A 70 14.85 -3.60 1.01
CA THR A 70 14.90 -3.79 -0.44
C THR A 70 15.88 -2.84 -1.10
N ASP A 71 16.50 -3.31 -2.19
CA ASP A 71 17.34 -2.56 -3.12
C ASP A 71 16.63 -2.33 -4.48
N LYS A 72 15.34 -2.65 -4.56
CA LYS A 72 14.49 -2.45 -5.73
C LYS A 72 13.65 -1.19 -5.57
N MET A 73 13.06 -0.74 -6.68
CA MET A 73 12.10 0.35 -6.66
C MET A 73 10.98 0.06 -5.66
N TRP A 74 10.70 1.03 -4.80
CA TRP A 74 9.62 0.98 -3.82
C TRP A 74 8.87 2.31 -3.82
N GLY A 75 7.64 2.28 -3.34
CA GLY A 75 6.81 3.46 -3.25
C GLY A 75 5.79 3.37 -2.13
N ILE A 76 5.53 4.52 -1.51
CA ILE A 76 4.53 4.67 -0.46
C ILE A 76 3.66 5.88 -0.74
N TYR A 77 2.46 5.85 -0.15
CA TYR A 77 1.67 7.04 0.04
C TYR A 77 1.27 7.16 1.51
N TYR A 78 1.02 8.38 1.94
CA TYR A 78 0.54 8.67 3.27
C TYR A 78 -0.17 10.02 3.33
N LYS A 79 -1.16 10.09 4.22
CA LYS A 79 -1.99 11.26 4.49
C LYS A 79 -2.31 11.32 5.99
N PRO A 80 -2.71 12.48 6.51
CA PRO A 80 -3.31 12.53 7.83
C PRO A 80 -4.54 11.61 7.90
N ASP A 81 -4.65 10.85 8.98
CA ASP A 81 -5.85 10.10 9.29
C ASP A 81 -6.86 11.01 10.00
N ILE A 82 -7.75 11.60 9.20
CA ILE A 82 -8.76 12.56 9.65
C ILE A 82 -10.00 11.83 10.20
N VAL A 83 -10.26 10.59 9.75
CA VAL A 83 -11.47 9.86 10.10
C VAL A 83 -11.38 9.35 11.52
N ASP A 84 -10.32 8.60 11.82
CA ASP A 84 -10.15 8.01 13.16
C ASP A 84 -9.22 8.84 14.05
N SER A 85 -8.69 9.96 13.52
CA SER A 85 -7.89 10.92 14.29
C SER A 85 -6.64 10.30 14.92
N LEU A 86 -6.11 9.22 14.32
CA LEU A 86 -5.02 8.45 14.90
C LEU A 86 -3.64 9.02 14.55
N GLY A 87 -3.52 9.74 13.44
CA GLY A 87 -2.28 10.40 13.03
C GLY A 87 -2.08 10.34 11.54
N VAL A 88 -1.52 9.23 11.05
CA VAL A 88 -1.16 9.09 9.62
C VAL A 88 -1.63 7.74 9.09
N GLN A 89 -2.42 7.74 8.03
CA GLN A 89 -2.82 6.55 7.28
C GLN A 89 -2.06 6.52 5.95
N GLY A 90 -1.71 5.33 5.48
CA GLY A 90 -1.20 5.15 4.14
C GLY A 90 -0.89 3.71 3.81
N GLY A 91 -0.16 3.52 2.71
CA GLY A 91 0.17 2.19 2.24
C GLY A 91 1.23 2.20 1.16
N THR A 92 1.38 1.05 0.50
CA THR A 92 2.38 0.83 -0.53
C THR A 92 1.72 0.44 -1.85
N ALA A 93 2.52 0.25 -2.89
CA ALA A 93 2.05 -0.41 -4.09
C ALA A 93 1.36 -1.76 -3.73
N PRO A 94 0.22 -2.08 -4.36
CA PRO A 94 -0.52 -3.29 -4.03
C PRO A 94 0.19 -4.54 -4.54
N TYR A 95 -0.07 -5.66 -3.87
CA TYR A 95 0.49 -6.95 -4.22
C TYR A 95 -0.36 -7.64 -5.28
N LYS A 96 0.29 -8.15 -6.32
CA LYS A 96 -0.39 -8.93 -7.36
C LYS A 96 -0.82 -10.27 -6.75
N VAL A 97 -2.12 -10.56 -6.81
CA VAL A 97 -2.64 -11.87 -6.41
C VAL A 97 -2.72 -12.74 -7.66
N GLU A 98 -1.77 -13.67 -7.78
CA GLU A 98 -1.69 -14.63 -8.88
C GLU A 98 -2.67 -15.80 -8.66
N LYS A 99 -3.97 -15.48 -8.58
CA LYS A 99 -5.07 -16.46 -8.48
C LYS A 99 -6.15 -16.17 -9.52
N PRO A 100 -6.83 -17.21 -10.04
CA PRO A 100 -8.07 -17.01 -10.79
C PRO A 100 -9.06 -16.15 -9.97
N LEU A 101 -9.70 -15.18 -10.62
CA LEU A 101 -10.56 -14.22 -9.92
C LEU A 101 -11.62 -14.94 -9.08
N ASP A 102 -12.24 -15.99 -9.60
CA ASP A 102 -13.27 -16.78 -8.93
C ASP A 102 -12.80 -17.56 -7.69
N GLN A 103 -11.49 -17.55 -7.41
CA GLN A 103 -10.88 -18.13 -6.22
C GLN A 103 -10.35 -17.07 -5.24
N VAL A 104 -10.51 -15.78 -5.56
CA VAL A 104 -10.13 -14.67 -4.69
C VAL A 104 -11.24 -14.43 -3.67
N ASN A 105 -10.94 -14.68 -2.39
CA ASN A 105 -11.89 -14.48 -1.28
C ASN A 105 -11.87 -13.02 -0.81
N VAL A 106 -12.49 -12.13 -1.59
CA VAL A 106 -12.59 -10.70 -1.24
C VAL A 106 -13.35 -10.51 0.08
N ASP A 107 -14.36 -11.34 0.31
CA ASP A 107 -15.17 -11.33 1.52
C ASP A 107 -14.84 -12.51 2.45
N PRO A 108 -14.89 -12.29 3.78
CA PRO A 108 -15.15 -11.00 4.43
C PRO A 108 -13.96 -10.03 4.28
N TYR A 109 -14.27 -8.73 4.17
CA TYR A 109 -13.27 -7.67 3.96
C TYR A 109 -12.59 -7.20 5.27
N GLY A 110 -11.47 -6.49 5.13
CA GLY A 110 -10.75 -5.85 6.23
C GLY A 110 -10.23 -6.87 7.24
N ILE A 111 -10.26 -6.53 8.54
CA ILE A 111 -9.75 -7.37 9.64
C ILE A 111 -10.42 -8.75 9.76
N ALA A 112 -11.59 -8.93 9.12
CA ALA A 112 -12.27 -10.22 9.11
C ALA A 112 -11.71 -11.17 8.02
N SER A 113 -10.97 -10.64 7.04
CA SER A 113 -10.36 -11.46 5.99
C SER A 113 -9.33 -12.42 6.56
N LYS A 114 -9.42 -13.69 6.19
CA LYS A 114 -8.41 -14.69 6.58
C LYS A 114 -7.22 -14.74 5.63
N GLU A 115 -7.39 -14.17 4.44
CA GLU A 115 -6.43 -14.29 3.34
C GLU A 115 -5.67 -12.99 3.09
N TYR A 116 -6.33 -11.85 3.31
CA TYR A 116 -5.80 -10.53 2.97
C TYR A 116 -5.63 -9.68 4.22
N GLN A 117 -4.50 -9.90 4.90
CA GLN A 117 -4.05 -9.10 6.05
C GLN A 117 -2.67 -8.52 5.77
N THR A 118 -2.38 -7.36 6.36
CA THR A 118 -1.01 -6.86 6.46
C THR A 118 -0.24 -7.65 7.52
N ASP A 119 1.08 -7.77 7.36
CA ASP A 119 1.96 -8.47 8.28
C ASP A 119 3.04 -7.56 8.85
N GLU A 120 3.90 -8.12 9.72
CA GLU A 120 5.03 -7.39 10.32
C GLU A 120 6.02 -6.89 9.27
N LYS A 121 6.13 -7.56 8.12
CA LYS A 121 7.02 -7.14 7.03
C LYS A 121 6.50 -5.86 6.39
N PHE A 122 5.20 -5.79 6.13
CA PHE A 122 4.55 -4.57 5.67
C PHE A 122 4.72 -3.44 6.70
N ALA A 123 4.44 -3.72 7.98
CA ALA A 123 4.57 -2.73 9.04
C ALA A 123 6.00 -2.15 9.12
N ASN A 124 7.02 -3.03 9.11
CA ASN A 124 8.41 -2.60 9.12
C ASN A 124 8.76 -1.78 7.86
N MET A 125 8.36 -2.27 6.68
CA MET A 125 8.65 -1.59 5.41
C MET A 125 8.01 -0.21 5.33
N TRP A 126 6.72 -0.10 5.62
CA TRP A 126 5.99 1.15 5.50
C TRP A 126 6.46 2.18 6.56
N ALA A 127 6.68 1.75 7.81
CA ALA A 127 7.23 2.62 8.85
C ALA A 127 8.65 3.12 8.52
N SER A 128 9.51 2.23 8.01
CA SER A 128 10.87 2.59 7.60
C SER A 128 10.89 3.52 6.40
N ALA A 129 9.96 3.32 5.45
CA ALA A 129 9.79 4.20 4.31
C ALA A 129 9.30 5.61 4.74
N LEU A 130 8.41 5.71 5.72
CA LEU A 130 8.02 6.99 6.32
C LEU A 130 9.23 7.70 6.95
N ALA A 131 10.04 6.98 7.72
CA ALA A 131 11.27 7.51 8.33
C ALA A 131 12.29 7.97 7.28
N HIS A 132 12.47 7.20 6.20
CA HIS A 132 13.31 7.56 5.07
C HIS A 132 12.83 8.86 4.41
N CYS A 133 11.52 9.02 4.20
CA CYS A 133 10.96 10.23 3.58
C CYS A 133 11.00 11.46 4.51
N GLN A 134 10.75 11.26 5.81
CA GLN A 134 10.68 12.33 6.78
C GLN A 134 11.22 11.88 8.14
N LYS A 135 12.35 12.46 8.55
CA LYS A 135 13.06 12.15 9.82
C LYS A 135 12.19 12.15 11.08
N ARG A 136 11.07 12.88 11.09
CA ARG A 136 10.15 12.91 12.25
C ARG A 136 9.58 11.51 12.59
N PHE A 137 9.49 10.62 11.61
CA PHE A 137 9.01 9.25 11.79
C PHE A 137 10.10 8.27 12.26
N GLU A 138 11.38 8.67 12.31
CA GLU A 138 12.45 7.81 12.84
C GLU A 138 12.14 7.37 14.28
N GLY A 139 12.30 6.08 14.55
CA GLY A 139 12.04 5.45 15.84
C GLY A 139 10.55 5.35 16.23
N LYS A 140 9.62 5.47 15.27
CA LYS A 140 8.17 5.44 15.52
C LYS A 140 7.46 4.18 15.05
N SER A 141 8.18 3.20 14.53
CA SER A 141 7.60 1.93 14.03
C SER A 141 6.74 1.19 15.06
N ASN A 142 6.99 1.38 16.36
CA ASN A 142 6.21 0.83 17.46
C ASN A 142 4.81 1.47 17.64
N LEU A 143 4.49 2.53 16.89
CA LEU A 143 3.19 3.22 16.91
C LEU A 143 2.28 2.78 15.76
N TYR A 144 2.72 1.85 14.92
CA TYR A 144 1.89 1.19 13.91
C TYR A 144 0.84 0.28 14.57
#